data_AF-A0A922SP24-F1
#
_entry.id   AF-A0A922SP24-F1
#
_cell.length_a   1.000
_cell.length_b   1.000
_cell.length_c   1.000
_cell.angle_alpha   90.00
_cell.angle_beta   90.00
_cell.angle_gamma   90.00
#
_symmetry.space_group_name_H-M   'P 1'
#
loop_
_entity.id
_entity.type
_entity.pdbx_description
1 polymer ?
#
loop_
_entity_poly.entity_id
_entity_poly.type
_entity_poly.pdbx_seq_one_letter_code
_entity_poly.pdbx_strand_id
1 'polypeptide(L)'
;MLSVYKTQDTMVESKIPTLYLSIWLIKTQILSNMLSSNFEKFYVAMKNVQDSCAYISKSNCSDDLKKWCKNVLRLYRVGFSKMSVCGMFYVDFPLLWKLQSLMSQYIIIIVLLLISTVDMEKMSNANK
;
A
#
# COMPACT_ATOMS: atom_id res chain seq x y z
N MET A 1 -21.97 11.70 -42.89
CA MET A 1 -21.01 10.57 -42.89
C MET A 1 -19.65 10.95 -42.27
N LEU A 2 -19.04 12.08 -42.65
CA LEU A 2 -17.79 12.59 -42.03
C LEU A 2 -17.91 12.98 -40.53
N SER A 3 -19.08 13.44 -40.09
CA SER A 3 -19.35 13.76 -38.67
C SER A 3 -19.29 12.52 -37.76
N VAL A 4 -19.80 11.38 -38.23
CA VAL A 4 -19.88 10.11 -37.47
C VAL A 4 -18.50 9.48 -37.27
N TYR A 5 -17.59 9.61 -38.24
CA TYR A 5 -16.21 9.14 -38.09
C TYR A 5 -15.44 9.95 -37.03
N LYS A 6 -15.67 11.26 -36.99
CA LYS A 6 -14.98 12.15 -36.03
C LYS A 6 -15.37 11.88 -34.58
N THR A 7 -16.64 11.50 -34.32
CA THR A 7 -17.11 11.11 -32.98
C THR A 7 -16.56 9.75 -32.54
N GLN A 8 -16.39 8.81 -33.48
CA GLN A 8 -15.83 7.48 -33.21
C GLN A 8 -14.35 7.59 -32.79
N ASP A 9 -13.57 8.43 -33.46
CA ASP A 9 -12.15 8.64 -33.14
C ASP A 9 -11.96 9.32 -31.78
N THR A 10 -12.77 10.33 -31.43
CA THR A 10 -12.75 10.96 -30.09
C THR A 10 -13.18 9.99 -28.96
N MET A 11 -14.10 9.07 -29.23
CA MET A 11 -14.53 8.06 -28.26
C MET A 11 -13.47 6.97 -28.01
N VAL A 12 -12.63 6.67 -29.00
CA VAL A 12 -11.54 5.70 -28.87
C VAL A 12 -10.33 6.34 -28.17
N GLU A 13 -10.00 7.60 -28.47
CA GLU A 13 -8.96 8.35 -27.77
C GLU A 13 -9.24 8.55 -26.27
N SER A 14 -10.51 8.71 -25.86
CA SER A 14 -10.92 8.85 -24.46
C SER A 14 -10.79 7.53 -23.64
N LYS A 15 -10.95 6.37 -24.29
CA LYS A 15 -10.98 5.07 -23.59
C LYS A 15 -9.60 4.50 -23.27
N ILE A 16 -8.61 4.72 -24.14
CA ILE A 16 -7.23 4.24 -23.96
C ILE A 16 -6.61 4.75 -22.65
N PRO A 17 -6.61 6.07 -22.33
CA PRO A 17 -6.03 6.57 -21.09
C PRO A 17 -6.77 6.05 -19.85
N THR A 18 -8.09 5.86 -19.94
CA THR A 18 -8.91 5.31 -18.84
C THR A 18 -8.53 3.85 -18.52
N LEU A 19 -8.34 3.01 -19.53
CA LEU A 19 -7.90 1.63 -19.36
C LEU A 19 -6.47 1.57 -18.80
N TYR A 20 -5.57 2.42 -19.32
CA TYR A 20 -4.20 2.51 -18.83
C TYR A 20 -4.13 2.91 -17.35
N LEU A 21 -4.88 3.93 -16.95
CA LEU A 21 -4.98 4.38 -15.55
C LEU A 21 -5.54 3.27 -14.65
N SER A 22 -6.56 2.55 -15.12
CA SER A 22 -7.17 1.45 -14.37
C SER A 22 -6.16 0.32 -14.12
N ILE A 23 -5.41 -0.09 -15.15
CA ILE A 23 -4.37 -1.12 -15.03
C ILE A 23 -3.25 -0.64 -14.08
N TRP A 24 -2.83 0.62 -14.20
CA TRP A 24 -1.82 1.21 -13.32
C TRP A 24 -2.24 1.22 -11.86
N LEU A 25 -3.49 1.59 -11.57
CA LEU A 25 -4.05 1.61 -10.23
C LEU A 25 -4.13 0.19 -9.64
N ILE A 26 -4.62 -0.78 -10.41
CA ILE A 26 -4.68 -2.18 -9.97
C ILE A 26 -3.28 -2.71 -9.67
N LYS A 27 -2.30 -2.44 -10.54
CA LYS A 27 -0.91 -2.85 -10.33
C LYS A 27 -0.34 -2.25 -9.04
N THR A 28 -0.51 -0.95 -8.84
CA THR A 28 -0.05 -0.24 -7.63
C THR A 28 -0.68 -0.82 -6.37
N GLN A 29 -1.97 -1.17 -6.44
CA GLN A 29 -2.70 -1.75 -5.33
C GLN A 29 -2.20 -3.15 -4.97
N ILE A 30 -1.94 -4.01 -5.96
CA ILE A 30 -1.38 -5.35 -5.74
C ILE A 30 0.00 -5.23 -5.08
N LEU A 31 0.86 -4.35 -5.58
CA LEU A 31 2.20 -4.13 -5.03
C LEU A 31 2.14 -3.63 -3.58
N SER A 32 1.24 -2.69 -3.27
CA SER A 32 1.04 -2.19 -1.91
C SER A 32 0.58 -3.29 -0.95
N ASN A 33 -0.36 -4.14 -1.38
CA ASN A 33 -0.84 -5.27 -0.58
C ASN A 33 0.26 -6.31 -0.32
N MET A 34 1.04 -6.66 -1.35
CA MET A 34 2.17 -7.59 -1.20
C MET A 34 3.22 -7.03 -0.24
N LEU A 35 3.55 -5.75 -0.38
CA LEU A 35 4.50 -5.07 0.49
C LEU A 35 4.01 -5.05 1.94
N SER A 36 2.74 -4.73 2.16
CA SER A 36 2.11 -4.72 3.48
C SER A 36 2.15 -6.09 4.15
N SER A 37 1.85 -7.17 3.41
CA SER A 37 1.92 -8.54 3.96
C SER A 37 3.35 -8.96 4.33
N ASN A 38 4.35 -8.56 3.54
CA ASN A 38 5.75 -8.83 3.88
C ASN A 38 6.19 -8.04 5.12
N PHE A 39 5.76 -6.78 5.25
CA PHE A 39 6.03 -5.99 6.44
C PHE A 39 5.36 -6.55 7.69
N GLU A 40 4.14 -7.08 7.59
CA GLU A 40 3.45 -7.76 8.69
C GLU A 40 4.26 -8.96 9.19
N LYS A 41 4.66 -9.85 8.28
CA LYS A 41 5.46 -11.03 8.60
C LYS A 41 6.79 -10.65 9.24
N PHE A 42 7.46 -9.65 8.67
CA PHE A 42 8.69 -9.11 9.23
C PHE A 42 8.47 -8.56 10.64
N TYR A 43 7.43 -7.74 10.84
CA TYR A 43 7.11 -7.15 12.14
C TYR A 43 6.83 -8.22 13.20
N VAL A 44 6.04 -9.25 12.88
CA VAL A 44 5.75 -10.37 13.78
C VAL A 44 7.03 -11.14 14.13
N ALA A 45 7.86 -11.49 13.13
CA ALA A 45 9.12 -12.19 13.38
C ALA A 45 10.05 -11.37 14.28
N MET A 46 10.12 -10.06 14.05
CA MET A 46 10.97 -9.14 14.79
C MET A 46 10.46 -8.98 16.24
N LYS A 47 9.14 -8.95 16.44
CA LYS A 47 8.52 -8.95 17.77
C LYS A 47 8.80 -10.26 18.53
N ASN A 48 8.71 -11.40 17.86
CA ASN A 48 9.06 -12.70 18.46
C ASN A 48 10.54 -12.76 18.91
N VAL A 49 11.45 -12.21 18.11
CA VAL A 49 12.87 -12.07 18.51
C VAL A 49 13.03 -11.17 19.73
N GLN A 50 12.32 -10.04 19.78
CA GLN A 50 12.33 -9.14 20.94
C GLN A 50 11.83 -9.86 22.20
N ASP A 51 10.70 -10.55 22.13
CA ASP A 51 10.10 -11.26 23.27
C ASP A 51 11.00 -12.41 23.74
N SER A 52 11.58 -13.16 22.81
CA SER A 52 12.56 -14.23 23.11
C SER A 52 13.80 -13.69 23.80
N CYS A 53 14.36 -12.57 23.30
CA CYS A 53 15.53 -11.96 23.91
C CYS A 53 15.24 -11.30 25.27
N ALA A 54 14.04 -10.77 25.46
CA ALA A 54 13.59 -10.28 26.77
C ALA A 54 13.48 -11.43 27.79
N TYR A 55 13.01 -12.60 27.36
CA TYR A 55 12.98 -13.80 28.18
C TYR A 55 14.40 -14.30 28.52
N ILE A 56 15.28 -14.43 27.52
CA ILE A 56 16.67 -14.88 27.69
C ILE A 56 17.47 -13.93 28.60
N SER A 57 17.20 -12.62 28.53
CA SER A 57 17.86 -11.65 29.40
C SER A 57 17.50 -11.83 30.88
N LYS A 58 16.39 -12.50 31.21
CA LYS A 58 15.92 -12.77 32.58
C LYS A 58 16.18 -14.21 33.04
N SER A 59 16.53 -15.12 32.13
CA SER A 59 16.77 -16.53 32.44
C SER A 59 18.20 -16.78 32.93
N ASN A 60 18.48 -18.00 33.43
CA ASN A 60 19.82 -18.45 33.80
C ASN A 60 20.64 -18.95 32.59
N CYS A 61 20.57 -18.25 31.46
CA CYS A 61 21.42 -18.53 30.29
C CYS A 61 22.85 -17.99 30.46
N SER A 62 23.76 -18.47 29.60
CA SER A 62 25.14 -17.99 29.47
C SER A 62 25.21 -16.46 29.30
N ASP A 63 26.21 -15.84 29.92
CA ASP A 63 26.42 -14.39 29.88
C ASP A 63 26.66 -13.86 28.46
N ASP A 64 27.28 -14.66 27.58
CA ASP A 64 27.47 -14.31 26.17
C ASP A 64 26.13 -14.18 25.43
N LEU A 65 25.22 -15.10 25.68
CA LEU A 65 23.88 -15.10 25.08
C LEU A 65 23.04 -13.92 25.61
N LYS A 66 23.15 -13.62 26.91
CA LYS A 66 22.51 -12.44 27.51
C LYS A 66 23.05 -11.14 26.93
N LYS A 67 24.37 -11.03 26.75
CA LYS A 67 25.02 -9.86 26.15
C LYS A 67 24.58 -9.67 24.71
N TRP A 68 24.52 -10.76 23.94
CA TRP A 68 24.01 -10.74 22.57
C TRP A 68 22.55 -10.26 22.53
N CYS A 69 21.65 -10.84 23.32
CA CYS A 69 20.25 -10.42 23.36
C CYS A 69 20.06 -8.98 23.86
N LYS A 70 20.87 -8.50 24.81
CA LYS A 70 20.86 -7.07 25.23
C LYS A 70 21.26 -6.14 24.08
N ASN A 71 22.24 -6.53 23.26
CA ASN A 71 22.63 -5.76 22.08
C ASN A 71 21.52 -5.74 21.02
N VAL A 72 20.87 -6.89 20.78
CA VAL A 72 19.70 -6.97 19.89
C VAL A 72 18.57 -6.06 20.39
N LEU A 73 18.21 -6.13 21.68
CA LEU A 73 17.18 -5.28 22.26
C LEU A 73 17.56 -3.79 22.21
N ARG A 74 18.83 -3.44 22.40
CA ARG A 74 19.33 -2.06 22.28
C ARG A 74 19.24 -1.57 20.84
N LEU A 75 19.65 -2.40 19.87
CA LEU A 75 19.53 -2.09 18.46
C LEU A 75 18.05 -1.91 18.08
N TYR A 76 17.16 -2.75 18.62
CA TYR A 76 15.72 -2.60 18.45
C TYR A 76 15.23 -1.27 19.05
N ARG A 77 15.61 -0.94 20.28
CA ARG A 77 15.14 0.30 20.92
C ARG A 77 15.61 1.56 20.18
N VAL A 78 16.85 1.60 19.71
CA VAL A 78 17.41 2.79 19.03
C VAL A 78 17.05 2.79 17.55
N GLY A 79 17.10 1.63 16.92
CA GLY A 79 16.82 1.40 15.51
C GLY A 79 15.33 1.44 15.21
N PHE A 80 14.49 0.65 15.89
CA PHE A 80 13.03 0.61 15.65
C PHE A 80 12.25 1.80 16.19
N SER A 81 12.69 2.46 17.28
CA SER A 81 12.04 3.76 17.61
C SER A 81 12.35 4.85 16.58
N LYS A 82 13.32 4.61 15.69
CA LYS A 82 13.70 5.46 14.55
C LYS A 82 13.57 4.75 13.20
N MET A 83 12.97 3.55 13.13
CA MET A 83 12.86 2.79 11.88
C MET A 83 11.65 3.30 11.13
N SER A 84 11.78 4.57 10.79
CA SER A 84 10.96 5.27 9.85
C SER A 84 11.29 4.68 8.49
N VAL A 85 10.34 4.00 7.86
CA VAL A 85 10.35 3.94 6.41
C VAL A 85 10.18 5.41 5.96
N CYS A 86 11.23 5.96 5.34
CA CYS A 86 11.29 7.36 4.87
C CYS A 86 11.17 8.48 5.93
N GLY A 87 11.64 8.31 7.17
CA GLY A 87 11.73 9.43 8.13
C GLY A 87 10.42 9.88 8.80
N MET A 88 9.25 9.37 8.38
CA MET A 88 7.98 10.07 8.64
C MET A 88 6.90 9.27 9.39
N PHE A 89 6.97 7.93 9.47
CA PHE A 89 5.94 7.14 10.16
C PHE A 89 6.53 5.97 10.96
N TYR A 90 6.09 5.83 12.21
CA TYR A 90 6.08 4.54 12.90
C TYR A 90 5.29 3.59 12.00
N VAL A 91 5.94 2.60 11.39
CA VAL A 91 5.24 1.60 10.58
C VAL A 91 4.56 0.62 11.53
N ASP A 92 3.55 1.13 12.22
CA ASP A 92 2.53 0.30 12.83
C ASP A 92 1.80 -0.36 11.67
N PHE A 93 1.86 -1.69 11.59
CA PHE A 93 1.05 -2.47 10.65
C PHE A 93 -0.42 -2.00 10.61
N PRO A 94 -1.07 -1.67 11.76
CA PRO A 94 -2.40 -1.06 11.77
C PRO A 94 -2.50 0.28 11.03
N LEU A 95 -1.46 1.11 11.06
CA LEU A 95 -1.43 2.40 10.36
C LEU A 95 -1.32 2.19 8.85
N LEU A 96 -0.43 1.31 8.40
CA LEU A 96 -0.28 0.96 6.99
C LEU A 96 -1.57 0.36 6.43
N TRP A 97 -2.24 -0.50 7.20
CA TRP A 97 -3.52 -1.09 6.83
C TRP A 97 -4.65 -0.06 6.72
N LYS A 98 -4.74 0.86 7.69
CA LYS A 98 -5.73 1.96 7.65
C LYS A 98 -5.50 2.88 6.45
N LEU A 99 -4.25 3.23 6.16
CA LEU A 99 -3.89 4.03 5.00
C LEU A 99 -4.29 3.31 3.70
N GLN A 100 -4.00 2.01 3.61
CA GLN A 100 -4.34 1.19 2.46
C GLN A 100 -5.86 1.09 2.25
N SER A 101 -6.64 0.97 3.34
CA SER A 101 -8.10 0.97 3.28
C SER A 101 -8.66 2.30 2.74
N LEU A 102 -8.16 3.43 3.24
CA LEU A 102 -8.52 4.75 2.76
C LEU A 102 -8.18 4.93 1.28
N MET A 103 -6.95 4.57 0.88
CA MET A 103 -6.51 4.65 -0.52
C MET A 103 -7.41 3.79 -1.43
N SER A 104 -7.80 2.61 -0.99
CA SER A 104 -8.72 1.73 -1.74
C SER A 104 -10.08 2.38 -1.97
N GLN A 105 -10.65 2.99 -0.93
CA GLN A 105 -11.95 3.68 -1.01
C GLN A 105 -11.89 4.86 -1.97
N TYR A 106 -10.83 5.68 -1.89
CA TYR A 106 -10.63 6.80 -2.81
C TYR A 106 -10.45 6.32 -4.26
N ILE A 107 -9.67 5.26 -4.49
CA ILE A 107 -9.48 4.69 -5.83
C ILE A 107 -10.82 4.24 -6.42
N ILE A 108 -11.66 3.55 -5.63
CA ILE A 108 -12.98 3.10 -6.09
C ILE A 108 -13.86 4.29 -6.48
N ILE A 109 -13.89 5.35 -5.66
CA ILE A 109 -14.67 6.56 -5.93
C ILE A 109 -14.19 7.24 -7.21
N ILE A 110 -12.87 7.38 -7.38
CA ILE A 110 -12.27 7.99 -8.58
C ILE A 110 -12.62 7.18 -9.83
N VAL A 111 -12.47 5.86 -9.79
CA VAL A 111 -12.82 4.98 -10.92
C VAL A 111 -14.31 5.07 -11.24
N LEU A 112 -15.18 5.05 -10.23
CA LEU A 112 -16.63 5.14 -10.42
C LEU A 112 -17.04 6.49 -11.03
N LEU A 113 -16.48 7.59 -10.54
CA LEU A 113 -16.76 8.94 -11.04
C LEU A 113 -16.29 9.09 -12.49
N LEU A 114 -15.11 8.57 -12.84
CA LEU A 114 -14.61 8.56 -14.21
C LEU A 114 -15.55 7.77 -15.14
N ILE A 115 -16.03 6.60 -14.71
CA ILE A 115 -16.99 5.80 -15.48
C ILE A 115 -18.30 6.57 -15.69
N SER A 116 -18.83 7.23 -14.66
CA SER A 116 -20.07 8.02 -14.77
C SER A 116 -19.92 9.21 -15.71
N THR A 117 -18.77 9.90 -15.73
CA THR A 117 -18.52 11.00 -16.67
C THR A 117 -18.48 10.52 -18.12
N VAL A 118 -17.91 9.34 -18.38
CA VAL A 118 -17.88 8.72 -19.71
C VAL A 118 -19.30 8.36 -20.18
N ASP A 119 -20.18 7.96 -19.26
CA ASP A 119 -21.56 7.58 -19.61
C ASP A 119 -22.46 8.79 -19.90
N MET A 120 -22.27 9.89 -19.15
CA MET A 120 -22.96 11.16 -19.40
C MET A 120 -22.55 11.78 -20.75
N GLU A 121 -21.26 11.67 -21.12
CA GLU A 121 -20.77 12.13 -22.43
C GLU A 121 -21.38 11.33 -23.59
N LYS A 122 -21.60 10.01 -23.42
CA LYS A 122 -22.33 9.19 -24.39
C LYS A 122 -23.77 9.64 -24.58
N MET A 123 -24.50 9.93 -23.51
CA MET A 123 -25.91 10.36 -23.62
C MET A 123 -26.04 11.75 -24.26
N SER A 124 -25.12 12.67 -23.99
CA SER A 124 -25.11 14.00 -24.61
C SER A 124 -24.80 13.94 -26.11
N ASN A 125 -23.95 13.02 -26.57
CA ASN A 125 -23.64 12.86 -28.00
C ASN A 125 -24.72 12.05 -28.76
N ALA A 126 -25.51 11.23 -28.09
CA ALA A 126 -26.59 10.46 -28.72
C ALA A 126 -27.83 11.31 -29.06
N ASN A 127 -28.01 12.45 -28.37
CA ASN A 127 -29.13 13.39 -28.57
C ASN A 127 -28.81 14.55 -29.54
N LYS A 128 -27.66 14.51 -30.24
CA LYS A 128 -27.17 15.57 -31.13
C LYS A 128 -26.97 15.02 -32.54
#